data_AF-A0A2U2B9K0-F1
#
_entry.id   AF-A0A2U2B9K0-F1
#
_cell.length_a   1.000
_cell.length_b   1.000
_cell.length_c   1.000
_cell.angle_alpha   90.00
_cell.angle_beta   90.00
_cell.angle_gamma   90.00
#
_symmetry.space_group_name_H-M   'P 1'
#
loop_
_entity.id
_entity.type
_entity.pdbx_description
1 polymer ?
#
loop_
_entity_poly.entity_id
_entity_poly.type
_entity_poly.pdbx_seq_one_letter_code
_entity_poly.pdbx_strand_id
1 'polypeptide(L)' 'MKKVGLVLLILGIIGLIVFGIQAMNNSESFSVFGAEVAVSKANWTPVIASGAVFIIGVVMSITGKKK' A
#
# COMPACT_ATOMS: atom_id res chain seq x y z
N MET A 1 -8.70 -13.44 17.64
CA MET A 1 -8.86 -13.29 16.17
C MET A 1 -9.37 -11.91 15.78
N LYS A 2 -10.46 -11.40 16.35
CA LYS A 2 -11.03 -10.08 16.01
C LYS A 2 -10.06 -8.89 16.20
N LYS A 3 -9.29 -8.88 17.31
CA LYS A 3 -8.28 -7.83 17.58
C LYS A 3 -7.11 -7.86 16.60
N VAL A 4 -6.65 -9.05 16.19
CA VAL A 4 -5.52 -9.19 15.25
C VAL A 4 -5.93 -8.71 13.85
N GLY A 5 -7.14 -9.08 13.38
CA GLY A 5 -7.67 -8.57 12.11
C GLY A 5 -7.86 -7.05 12.11
N LEU A 6 -8.33 -6.48 13.23
CA LEU A 6 -8.46 -5.03 13.40
C LEU A 6 -7.10 -4.32 13.34
N VAL A 7 -6.08 -4.86 14.02
CA VAL A 7 -4.73 -4.29 14.02
C VAL A 7 -4.11 -4.36 12.61
N LEU A 8 -4.27 -5.50 11.91
CA LEU A 8 -3.81 -5.62 10.51
C LEU A 8 -4.53 -4.64 9.58
N LEU A 9 -5.82 -4.43 9.77
CA LEU A 9 -6.59 -3.45 9.00
C LEU A 9 -6.05 -2.04 9.18
N ILE A 10 -5.85 -1.62 10.43
CA ILE A 10 -5.35 -0.29 10.76
C ILE A 10 -3.94 -0.10 10.18
N LEU A 11 -3.05 -1.08 10.37
CA LEU A 11 -1.69 -1.02 9.84
C LEU A 11 -1.65 -1.03 8.31
N GLY A 12 -2.50 -1.82 7.65
CA GLY A 12 -2.61 -1.86 6.19
C GLY A 12 -3.09 -0.54 5.61
N ILE A 13 -4.10 0.10 6.23
CA ILE A 13 -4.60 1.43 5.83
C ILE A 13 -3.50 2.48 6.00
N ILE A 14 -2.83 2.51 7.16
CA ILE A 14 -1.75 3.47 7.43
C ILE A 14 -0.60 3.27 6.43
N GLY A 15 -0.20 2.02 6.16
CA GLY A 15 0.84 1.71 5.18
C GLY A 15 0.47 2.17 3.77
N LEU A 16 -0.76 1.91 3.32
CA LEU A 16 -1.23 2.37 2.01
C LEU A 16 -1.19 3.90 1.88
N ILE A 17 -1.59 4.62 2.91
CA ILE A 17 -1.58 6.10 2.91
C ILE A 17 -0.14 6.61 2.88
N VAL A 18 0.72 6.16 3.82
CA VAL A 18 2.08 6.67 3.97
C VAL A 18 2.93 6.31 2.75
N PHE A 19 2.98 5.04 2.38
CA PHE A 19 3.80 4.60 1.26
C PHE A 19 3.20 5.02 -0.09
N GLY A 20 1.86 5.14 -0.19
CA GLY A 20 1.21 5.66 -1.40
C GLY A 20 1.62 7.10 -1.67
N ILE A 21 1.56 7.97 -0.65
CA ILE A 21 2.03 9.35 -0.75
C ILE A 21 3.53 9.38 -1.07
N GLN A 22 4.34 8.54 -0.41
CA GLN A 22 5.78 8.49 -0.65
C GLN A 22 6.12 8.02 -2.07
N ALA A 23 5.39 7.06 -2.62
CA ALA A 23 5.57 6.59 -3.99
C ALA A 23 5.14 7.65 -5.01
N MET A 24 4.05 8.38 -4.75
CA MET A 24 3.62 9.49 -5.59
C MET A 24 4.65 10.64 -5.58
N ASN A 25 5.18 10.98 -4.40
CA ASN A 25 6.15 12.06 -4.26
C ASN A 25 7.55 11.70 -4.81
N ASN A 26 7.94 10.42 -4.78
CA ASN A 26 9.19 9.93 -5.38
C ASN A 26 9.10 9.62 -6.87
N SER A 27 7.95 9.89 -7.50
CA SER A 27 7.82 9.83 -8.94
C SER A 27 8.46 11.09 -9.55
N GLU A 28 9.79 11.14 -9.56
CA GLU A 28 10.53 12.15 -10.32
C GLU A 28 10.38 11.86 -11.83
N SER A 29 9.66 12.72 -12.54
CA SER A 29 9.58 12.70 -14.00
C SER A 29 10.84 13.35 -14.57
N PHE A 30 11.66 12.62 -15.33
CA PHE A 30 12.78 13.20 -16.08
C PHE A 30 12.36 13.38 -17.54
N SER A 31 12.45 14.61 -18.05
CA SER A 31 12.29 14.90 -19.48
C SER A 31 13.65 14.83 -20.16
N VAL A 32 13.83 13.90 -21.09
CA VAL A 32 15.05 13.76 -21.88
C VAL A 32 14.68 14.06 -23.33
N PHE A 33 15.30 15.10 -23.92
CA PHE A 33 15.03 15.55 -25.30
C PHE A 33 13.56 15.92 -25.61
N GLY A 34 12.76 16.33 -24.61
CA GLY A 34 11.34 16.66 -24.81
C GLY A 34 10.42 15.44 -24.89
N ALA A 35 10.96 14.22 -24.76
CA ALA A 35 10.18 13.03 -24.46
C ALA A 35 10.13 12.85 -22.93
N GLU A 36 8.93 12.83 -22.37
CA GLU A 36 8.69 12.41 -20.98
C GLU A 36 8.96 10.90 -20.88
N VAL A 37 10.22 10.54 -20.61
CA VAL A 37 10.55 9.16 -20.21
C VAL A 37 10.38 9.10 -18.71
N ALA A 38 9.14 8.87 -18.27
CA ALA A 38 8.81 8.62 -16.88
C ALA A 38 9.36 7.25 -16.45
N VAL A 39 10.67 7.18 -16.16
CA VAL A 39 11.21 6.06 -15.40
C VAL A 39 10.72 6.27 -13.97
N SER A 40 9.66 5.55 -13.60
CA SER A 40 9.15 5.55 -12.22
C SER A 40 10.26 5.01 -11.30
N LYS A 41 11.09 5.91 -10.75
CA LYS A 41 12.04 5.59 -9.68
C LYS A 41 11.33 5.32 -8.36
N ALA A 42 10.01 5.55 -8.30
CA ALA A 42 9.21 5.28 -7.12
C ALA A 42 9.21 3.78 -6.80
N ASN A 43 9.66 3.45 -5.59
CA ASN A 43 9.58 2.09 -5.09
C ASN A 43 8.14 1.79 -4.64
N TRP A 44 7.39 1.07 -5.48
CA TRP A 44 5.99 0.68 -5.22
C TRP A 44 5.86 -0.56 -4.33
N THR A 45 6.92 -1.33 -4.15
CA THR A 45 6.93 -2.54 -3.30
C THR A 45 6.30 -2.34 -1.92
N PRO A 46 6.61 -1.27 -1.14
CA PRO A 46 5.99 -1.06 0.17
C PRO A 46 4.48 -0.75 0.10
N VAL A 47 4.01 -0.14 -0.99
CA VAL A 47 2.57 0.12 -1.22
C VAL A 47 1.83 -1.20 -1.44
N ILE A 48 2.39 -2.05 -2.31
CA ILE A 48 1.83 -3.36 -2.65
C ILE A 48 1.78 -4.26 -1.41
N ALA A 49 2.86 -4.28 -0.62
CA ALA A 49 2.92 -5.04 0.63
C ALA A 49 1.85 -4.57 1.63
N SER A 50 1.66 -3.25 1.77
CA SER A 50 0.61 -2.69 2.63
C SER A 50 -0.80 -3.07 2.15
N GLY A 51 -1.02 -3.10 0.84
CA GLY A 51 -2.27 -3.59 0.25
C GLY A 51 -2.53 -5.07 0.56
N ALA A 52 -1.51 -5.92 0.50
CA ALA A 52 -1.63 -7.32 0.88
C ALA A 52 -1.97 -7.49 2.37
N VAL A 53 -1.30 -6.74 3.25
CA VAL A 53 -1.60 -6.73 4.70
C VAL A 53 -3.03 -6.28 4.98
N PHE A 54 -3.50 -5.25 4.27
CA PHE A 54 -4.88 -4.79 4.37
C PHE A 54 -5.88 -5.88 3.96
N ILE A 55 -5.66 -6.55 2.82
CA ILE A 55 -6.53 -7.65 2.34
C ILE A 55 -6.56 -8.80 3.35
N ILE A 56 -5.42 -9.20 3.90
CA ILE A 56 -5.35 -10.24 4.94
C ILE A 56 -6.14 -9.81 6.18
N GLY A 57 -6.00 -8.55 6.61
CA GLY A 57 -6.77 -7.97 7.71
C GLY A 57 -8.29 -8.02 7.47
N VAL A 58 -8.73 -7.67 6.25
CA VAL A 58 -10.15 -7.77 5.83
C VAL A 58 -10.62 -9.22 5.90
N VAL A 59 -9.91 -10.15 5.25
CA VAL A 59 -10.28 -11.57 5.18
C VAL A 59 -10.36 -12.19 6.58
N MET A 60 -9.39 -11.91 7.46
CA MET A 60 -9.41 -12.39 8.85
C MET A 60 -10.57 -11.79 9.65
N SER A 61 -10.93 -10.53 9.41
CA SER A 61 -12.04 -9.87 10.10
C SER A 61 -13.40 -10.44 9.67
N ILE A 62 -13.55 -10.83 8.40
CA ILE A 62 -14.77 -11.46 7.86
C ILE A 62 -14.87 -12.92 8.32
N THR A 63 -13.79 -13.70 8.21
CA THR A 63 -13.79 -15.12 8.62
C THR A 63 -13.92 -15.29 10.12
N GLY A 64 -13.40 -14.35 10.93
CA GLY A 64 -13.54 -14.34 12.38
C GLY A 64 -14.95 -14.03 12.91
N LYS A 65 -15.93 -13.72 12.05
CA LYS A 65 -17.36 -13.60 12.43
C LYS A 65 -18.07 -14.95 12.53
N LYS A 66 -17.47 -16.07 12.07
CA LYS A 66 -18.05 -17.42 12.17
C LYS A 66 -17.80 -18.05 13.56
N LYS A 67 -18.41 -17.49 14.60
CA LYS A 67 -18.81 -18.21 15.83
C LYS A 67 -19.68 -17.32 16.69
#